data_AF-E2NFJ2-F1
#
_entry.id   AF-E2NFJ2-F1
#
_cell.length_a   1.000
_cell.length_b   1.000
_cell.length_c   1.000
_cell.angle_alpha   90.00
_cell.angle_beta   90.00
_cell.angle_gamma   90.00
#
_symmetry.space_group_name_H-M   'P 1'
#
loop_
_entity.id
_entity.type
_entity.pdbx_description
1 polymer ?
#
loop_
_entity_poly.entity_id
_entity_poly.type
_entity_poly.pdbx_seq_one_letter_code
_entity_poly.pdbx_strand_id
1 'polypeptide(L)' 'MKKFMKIAFVAAFAAIAGYGVYANQKVDTMSDLMLANVEALARYEVNPDCQNGCTCGNTGCYCYKTYPDKREVKWS' A
#
# COMPACT_ATOMS: atom_id res chain seq x y z
N MET A 1 50.94 -10.76 16.83
CA MET A 1 50.26 -9.44 16.86
C MET A 1 49.74 -8.99 15.49
N LYS A 2 50.56 -8.96 14.42
CA LYS A 2 50.13 -8.48 13.08
C LYS A 2 48.92 -9.22 12.46
N LYS A 3 48.76 -10.53 12.73
CA LYS A 3 47.65 -11.35 12.22
C LYS A 3 46.32 -11.08 12.93
N PHE A 4 46.37 -10.89 14.25
CA PHE A 4 45.18 -10.59 15.07
C PHE A 4 44.59 -9.21 14.76
N MET A 5 45.42 -8.21 14.48
CA MET A 5 44.95 -6.87 14.06
C MET A 5 44.16 -6.91 12.74
N LYS A 6 44.60 -7.72 11.77
CA LYS A 6 43.89 -7.91 10.49
C LYS A 6 42.53 -8.58 10.70
N ILE A 7 42.48 -9.59 11.55
CA ILE A 7 41.24 -10.32 11.87
C ILE A 7 40.26 -9.40 12.60
N ALA A 8 40.72 -8.60 13.55
CA ALA A 8 39.89 -7.65 14.27
C ALA A 8 39.28 -6.59 13.34
N PHE A 9 40.06 -6.11 12.35
CA PHE A 9 39.58 -5.13 11.37
C PHE A 9 38.49 -5.72 10.47
N VAL A 10 38.69 -6.95 9.96
CA VAL A 10 37.68 -7.64 9.13
C VAL A 10 36.42 -7.94 9.96
N ALA A 11 36.57 -8.36 11.22
CA ALA A 11 35.44 -8.61 12.11
C ALA A 11 34.63 -7.33 12.40
N ALA A 12 35.30 -6.20 12.64
CA ALA A 12 34.63 -4.91 12.83
C ALA A 12 33.86 -4.47 11.57
N PHE A 13 34.47 -4.61 10.38
CA PHE A 13 33.78 -4.32 9.11
C PHE A 13 32.57 -5.22 8.88
N ALA A 14 32.70 -6.52 9.11
CA ALA A 14 31.59 -7.46 8.99
C ALA A 14 30.46 -7.17 9.99
N ALA A 15 30.80 -6.77 11.22
CA ALA A 15 29.82 -6.37 12.23
C ALA A 15 29.08 -5.07 11.85
N ILE A 16 29.79 -4.05 11.34
CA ILE A 16 29.19 -2.79 10.90
C ILE A 16 28.32 -3.01 9.65
N ALA A 17 28.78 -3.81 8.68
CA ALA A 17 28.00 -4.15 7.50
C ALA A 17 26.78 -5.01 7.86
N GLY A 18 26.93 -6.00 8.73
CA GLY A 18 25.82 -6.83 9.22
C GLY A 18 24.81 -6.05 10.04
N TYR A 19 25.27 -5.13 10.90
CA TYR A 19 24.41 -4.21 11.64
C TYR A 19 23.72 -3.21 10.71
N GLY A 20 24.41 -2.72 9.68
CA GLY A 20 23.84 -1.89 8.63
C GLY A 20 22.72 -2.60 7.88
N VAL A 21 22.91 -3.87 7.47
CA VAL A 21 21.86 -4.69 6.84
C VAL A 21 20.70 -4.97 7.79
N TYR A 22 20.96 -5.23 9.07
CA TYR A 22 19.92 -5.41 10.08
C TYR A 22 19.12 -4.11 10.34
N ALA A 23 19.81 -2.98 10.46
CA ALA A 23 19.20 -1.67 10.62
C ALA A 23 18.39 -1.25 9.38
N ASN A 24 18.88 -1.62 8.19
CA ASN A 24 18.19 -1.43 6.92
C ASN A 24 17.20 -2.56 6.59
N GLN A 25 16.94 -3.54 7.47
CA GLN A 25 15.83 -4.48 7.34
C GLN A 25 14.54 -3.97 8.00
N LYS A 26 14.60 -2.84 8.72
CA LYS A 26 13.42 -2.09 9.14
C LYS A 26 12.86 -1.24 7.98
N VAL A 27 12.75 -1.86 6.80
CA VAL A 27 11.98 -1.34 5.66
C VAL A 27 10.70 -2.16 5.48
N ASP A 28 10.11 -2.63 6.57
CA ASP A 28 8.65 -2.73 6.70
C ASP A 28 8.02 -1.34 6.89
N THR A 29 8.55 -0.36 6.19
CA THR A 29 7.85 0.88 5.92
C THR A 29 7.61 0.87 4.43
N MET A 30 6.69 0.00 4.01
CA MET A 30 5.79 0.37 2.91
C MET A 30 5.40 1.83 3.19
N SER A 31 5.99 2.75 2.44
CA SER A 31 5.82 4.17 2.71
C SER A 31 4.32 4.46 2.66
N ASP A 32 3.80 5.31 3.56
CA ASP A 32 2.44 5.85 3.43
C ASP A 32 2.17 6.38 2.00
N LEU A 33 3.23 6.77 1.28
CA LEU A 33 3.17 7.17 -0.12
C LEU A 33 2.92 6.02 -1.11
N MET A 34 3.45 4.81 -0.84
CA MET A 34 3.12 3.61 -1.62
C MET A 34 1.71 3.11 -1.29
N LEU A 35 1.28 3.20 -0.03
CA LEU A 35 -0.07 2.86 0.40
C LEU A 35 -1.11 3.83 -0.16
N ALA A 36 -0.85 5.14 -0.16
CA ALA A 36 -1.73 6.13 -0.78
C ALA A 36 -1.89 5.93 -2.29
N ASN A 37 -0.88 5.38 -2.98
CA ASN A 37 -0.96 5.09 -4.41
C ASN A 37 -1.76 3.80 -4.70
N VAL A 38 -1.74 2.84 -3.78
CA VAL A 38 -2.60 1.63 -3.82
C VAL A 38 -4.04 1.97 -3.45
N GLU A 39 -4.27 2.74 -2.39
CA GLU A 39 -5.59 3.28 -2.06
C GLU A 39 -6.10 4.19 -3.18
N ALA A 40 -5.20 4.85 -3.92
CA ALA A 40 -5.58 5.62 -5.10
C ALA A 40 -6.10 4.77 -6.26
N LEU A 41 -5.61 3.55 -6.39
CA LEU A 41 -6.05 2.58 -7.37
C LEU A 41 -7.34 1.88 -6.92
N ALA A 42 -7.54 1.71 -5.61
CA ALA A 42 -8.74 1.12 -5.01
C ALA A 42 -9.93 2.09 -4.87
N ARG A 43 -9.79 3.38 -5.24
CA ARG A 43 -10.93 4.34 -5.29
C ARG A 43 -12.07 3.89 -6.21
N TYR A 44 -11.82 2.88 -7.05
CA TYR A 44 -12.79 2.24 -7.94
C TYR A 44 -13.00 0.76 -7.62
N GLU A 45 -12.63 0.31 -6.41
CA GLU A 45 -13.15 -0.95 -5.88
C GLU A 45 -14.66 -0.81 -5.82
N VAL A 46 -15.29 -1.44 -6.80
CA VAL A 46 -16.67 -1.88 -6.86
C VAL A 46 -17.30 -1.85 -5.47
N ASN A 47 -17.97 -0.77 -5.13
CA ASN A 47 -18.65 -0.67 -3.84
C ASN A 47 -19.74 -1.76 -3.83
N PRO A 48 -19.81 -2.62 -2.81
CA PRO A 48 -20.77 -3.73 -2.79
C PRO A 48 -22.22 -3.24 -2.90
N ASP A 49 -22.53 -2.01 -2.48
CA ASP A 49 -23.87 -1.45 -2.64
C ASP A 49 -24.15 -0.88 -4.04
N CYS A 50 -23.12 -0.56 -4.84
CA CYS A 50 -23.26 -0.02 -6.19
C CYS A 50 -22.19 -0.62 -7.12
N GLN A 51 -22.22 -1.94 -7.28
CA GLN A 51 -21.17 -2.68 -8.00
C GLN A 51 -20.92 -2.18 -9.43
N ASN A 52 -21.94 -1.61 -10.06
CA ASN A 52 -21.86 -1.12 -11.45
C ASN A 52 -21.98 0.40 -11.55
N GLY A 53 -21.96 1.10 -10.41
CA GLY A 53 -22.11 2.55 -10.32
C GLY A 53 -23.53 3.07 -10.55
N CYS A 54 -23.64 4.39 -10.39
CA CYS A 54 -24.86 5.15 -10.62
C CYS A 54 -24.81 5.86 -11.97
N THR A 55 -25.87 5.76 -12.76
CA THR A 55 -26.05 6.54 -14.00
C THR A 55 -27.25 7.48 -13.90
N CYS A 56 -27.48 8.33 -14.89
CA CYS A 56 -28.62 9.24 -14.93
C CYS A 56 -29.95 8.44 -14.90
N GLY A 57 -30.88 8.81 -14.01
CA GLY A 57 -32.19 8.18 -13.88
C GLY A 57 -32.89 8.60 -12.58
N ASN A 58 -34.16 8.25 -12.36
CA ASN A 58 -34.92 8.74 -11.19
C ASN A 58 -35.39 7.61 -10.26
N THR A 59 -34.69 6.47 -10.25
CA THR A 59 -35.08 5.30 -9.46
C THR A 59 -34.39 5.24 -8.09
N GLY A 60 -33.47 6.17 -7.82
CA GLY A 60 -32.56 6.10 -6.70
C GLY A 60 -31.34 5.22 -7.02
N CYS A 61 -30.19 5.61 -6.48
CA CYS A 61 -28.97 4.81 -6.44
C CYS A 61 -28.27 5.02 -5.10
N TYR A 62 -27.87 3.95 -4.42
CA TYR A 62 -27.11 4.06 -3.18
C TYR A 62 -25.65 3.66 -3.42
N CYS A 63 -24.74 4.64 -3.32
CA CYS A 63 -23.33 4.44 -3.60
C CYS A 63 -22.51 5.27 -2.60
N TYR A 64 -22.29 4.71 -1.40
CA TYR A 64 -21.84 5.41 -0.19
C TYR A 64 -22.82 6.50 0.34
N LYS A 65 -23.60 7.12 -0.54
CA LYS A 65 -24.70 8.05 -0.25
C LYS A 65 -25.87 7.77 -1.20
N THR A 66 -27.06 8.21 -0.81
CA THR A 66 -28.26 8.12 -1.64
C THR A 66 -28.29 9.23 -2.68
N TYR A 67 -28.39 8.84 -3.95
CA TYR A 67 -28.59 9.72 -5.10
C TYR A 67 -30.01 9.52 -5.65
N PRO A 68 -30.98 10.40 -5.32
CA PRO A 68 -32.36 10.25 -5.77
C PRO A 68 -32.54 10.52 -7.27
N ASP A 69 -31.63 11.30 -7.87
CA ASP A 69 -31.58 11.68 -9.29
C ASP A 69 -30.69 10.77 -10.13
N LYS A 70 -30.35 9.57 -9.60
CA LYS A 70 -29.60 8.55 -10.32
C LYS A 70 -30.33 7.20 -10.30
N ARG A 71 -29.82 6.26 -11.09
CA ARG A 71 -30.23 4.84 -11.09
C ARG A 71 -29.01 3.93 -10.99
N GLU A 72 -29.14 2.81 -10.29
CA GLU A 72 -28.14 1.74 -10.30
C GLU A 72 -28.08 1.08 -11.68
N VAL A 73 -26.85 0.88 -12.17
CA VAL A 73 -26.62 0.10 -13.39
C VAL A 73 -26.78 -1.39 -13.04
N LYS A 74 -27.63 -2.09 -13.78
CA LYS A 74 -27.74 -3.56 -13.71
C LYS A 74 -27.18 -4.12 -15.00
N TRP A 75 -26.12 -4.92 -14.93
CA TRP A 75 -25.78 -5.79 -16.05
C TRP A 75 -26.91 -6.81 -16.16
N SER A 76 -27.51 -6.88 -17.34
CA SER A 76 -28.53 -7.89 -17.68
C SER A 76 -27.83 -9.09 -18.30
#